data_AF-A0A941B9X4-F1
#
_entry.id   AF-A0A941B9X4-F1
#
_cell.length_a   1.000
_cell.length_b   1.000
_cell.length_c   1.000
_cell.angle_alpha   90.00
_cell.angle_beta   90.00
_cell.angle_gamma   90.00
#
_symmetry.space_group_name_H-M   'P 1'
#
loop_
_entity.id
_entity.type
_entity.pdbx_description
1 polymer ?
#
loop_
_entity_poly.entity_id
_entity_poly.type
_entity_poly.pdbx_seq_one_letter_code
_entity_poly.pdbx_strand_id
1 'polypeptide(L)' 'MSGLNWVKSSFSDEGGNNCVEVAATEDGTALRESDEPGRILAVRTESLSALLAAVKQTPSP' A
#
# COMPACT_ATOMS: atom_id res chain seq x y z
N MET A 1 -9.22 5.72 19.87
CA MET A 1 -8.59 5.99 18.55
C MET A 1 -8.20 4.65 17.96
N SER A 2 -9.14 3.95 17.33
CA SER A 2 -8.84 2.72 16.60
C SER A 2 -8.37 3.13 15.20
N GLY A 3 -7.23 3.80 15.15
CA GLY A 3 -6.61 4.23 13.90
C GLY A 3 -5.92 3.04 13.26
N LEU A 4 -6.08 2.89 11.94
CA LEU A 4 -5.30 1.94 11.15
C LEU A 4 -3.81 2.09 11.47
N ASN A 5 -3.11 0.97 11.65
CA ASN A 5 -1.68 0.96 11.91
C ASN A 5 -0.91 1.07 10.60
N TRP A 6 -0.55 2.30 10.23
CA TRP A 6 0.13 2.61 8.97
C TRP A 6 1.62 2.28 9.04
N VAL A 7 2.10 1.60 8.01
CA VAL A 7 3.50 1.25 7.80
C VAL A 7 3.97 1.92 6.50
N LYS A 8 4.96 2.79 6.61
CA LYS A 8 5.61 3.43 5.46
C LYS A 8 6.50 2.42 4.72
N SER A 9 6.48 2.46 3.39
CA SER A 9 7.34 1.63 2.55
C SER A 9 8.83 1.98 2.76
N SER A 10 9.68 0.96 2.83
CA SER A 10 11.15 1.13 2.90
C SER A 10 11.77 1.60 1.58
N PHE A 11 11.01 1.57 0.48
CA PHE A 11 11.43 2.09 -0.82
C PHE A 11 11.11 3.59 -0.99
N SER A 12 10.45 4.21 -0.01
CA SER A 12 10.24 5.64 -0.01
C SER A 12 11.50 6.34 0.48
N ASP A 13 12.17 7.04 -0.44
CA ASP A 13 13.40 7.78 -0.18
C ASP A 13 13.22 8.84 0.94
N GLU A 14 14.31 9.21 1.62
CA GLU A 14 14.28 10.23 2.67
C GLU A 14 14.03 11.66 2.11
N GLY A 15 14.12 11.85 0.79
CA GLY A 15 14.03 13.14 0.12
C GLY A 15 12.66 13.82 -0.04
N GLY A 16 11.52 13.29 0.46
CA GLY A 16 10.25 14.02 0.37
C GLY A 16 8.94 13.30 0.75
N ASN A 17 7.80 13.98 0.50
CA ASN A 17 6.44 13.59 0.89
C ASN A 17 5.71 12.57 -0.04
N ASN A 18 6.40 11.96 -1.02
CA ASN A 18 5.78 10.99 -1.93
C ASN A 18 5.88 9.55 -1.41
N CYS A 19 5.57 9.37 -0.12
CA CYS A 19 5.74 8.07 0.54
C CYS A 19 4.45 7.25 0.45
N VAL A 20 4.57 5.98 0.09
CA VAL A 20 3.44 5.05 0.13
C VAL A 20 3.38 4.40 1.51
N GLU A 21 2.19 4.41 2.10
CA GLU A 21 1.89 3.77 3.38
C GLU A 21 0.81 2.71 3.20
N VAL A 22 0.92 1.64 3.98
CA VAL A 22 -0.03 0.53 3.98
C VAL A 22 -0.52 0.22 5.39
N ALA A 23 -1.77 -0.21 5.52
CA ALA A 23 -2.31 -0.68 6.79
C ALA A 23 -3.20 -1.92 6.58
N ALA A 24 -3.12 -2.88 7.50
CA ALA A 24 -4.06 -3.98 7.55
C ALA A 24 -5.43 -3.50 8.04
N THR A 25 -6.48 -4.00 7.40
CA THR A 25 -7.90 -3.77 7.74
C THR A 25 -8.60 -5.12 7.91
N GLU A 26 -9.85 -5.12 8.37
CA GLU A 26 -10.63 -6.37 8.52
C GLU A 26 -10.87 -7.06 7.16
N ASP A 27 -11.10 -6.28 6.10
CA ASP A 27 -11.46 -6.79 4.77
C ASP A 27 -10.29 -6.81 3.76
N GLY A 28 -9.10 -6.37 4.17
CA GLY A 28 -7.96 -6.26 3.26
C GLY A 28 -6.85 -5.32 3.69
N THR A 29 -6.29 -4.61 2.73
CA THR A 29 -5.20 -3.64 2.91
C THR A 29 -5.65 -2.26 2.46
N ALA A 30 -5.43 -1.26 3.29
CA ALA A 30 -5.56 0.14 2.92
C ALA A 30 -4.20 0.66 2.45
N LEU A 31 -4.20 1.39 1.34
CA LEU A 31 -3.03 2.12 0.83
C LEU A 31 -3.34 3.61 0.80
N ARG A 32 -2.35 4.43 1.11
CA ARG A 32 -2.42 5.88 0.93
C ARG A 32 -1.05 6.45 0.57
N GLU A 33 -1.05 7.68 0.09
CA GLU A 33 0.16 8.48 -0.11
C GLU A 33 0.28 9.51 1.00
N SER A 34 1.52 9.80 1.40
CA SER A 34 1.82 10.72 2.49
C SER A 34 1.49 12.18 2.15
N ASP A 35 1.51 12.57 0.87
CA ASP A 35 1.11 13.92 0.42
C ASP A 35 -0.42 14.12 0.40
N GLU A 36 -1.19 13.03 0.29
CA GLU A 36 -2.66 13.04 0.32
C GLU A 36 -3.22 12.00 1.32
N PRO A 37 -2.97 12.16 2.64
CA PRO A 37 -3.25 11.11 3.63
C PRO A 37 -4.76 10.82 3.82
N GLY A 38 -5.64 11.68 3.31
CA GLY A 38 -7.09 11.49 3.29
C GLY A 38 -7.60 10.63 2.13
N ARG A 39 -6.78 10.37 1.11
CA ARG A 39 -7.13 9.52 -0.03
C ARG A 39 -6.66 8.11 0.25
N ILE A 40 -7.60 7.24 0.63
CA ILE A 40 -7.33 5.84 0.98
C ILE A 40 -7.90 4.93 -0.10
N LEU A 41 -7.03 4.11 -0.68
CA LEU A 41 -7.41 3.00 -1.55
C LEU A 41 -7.55 1.73 -0.70
N ALA A 42 -8.77 1.22 -0.56
CA ALA A 42 -9.02 -0.07 0.07
C ALA A 42 -8.93 -1.19 -0.98
N VAL A 43 -8.04 -2.15 -0.75
CA VAL A 43 -7.82 -3.29 -1.64
C VAL A 43 -8.08 -4.58 -0.85
N ARG A 44 -8.95 -5.45 -1.39
CA ARG A 44 -9.22 -6.75 -0.77
C ARG A 44 -8.00 -7.67 -0.87
N THR A 45 -7.80 -8.51 0.14
CA THR A 45 -6.62 -9.39 0.23
C THR A 45 -6.47 -10.30 -0.98
N GLU A 46 -7.55 -10.89 -1.50
CA GLU A 46 -7.48 -11.80 -2.65
C GLU A 46 -7.11 -11.07 -3.94
N SER A 47 -7.60 -9.84 -4.11
CA SER A 47 -7.30 -9.00 -5.28
C SER A 47 -5.83 -8.55 -5.25
N LEU A 48 -5.33 -8.15 -4.07
CA LEU A 48 -3.92 -7.79 -3.89
C LEU A 48 -2.99 -8.98 -4.11
N SER A 49 -3.34 -10.15 -3.58
CA SER A 49 -2.56 -11.39 -3.76
C SER A 49 -2.44 -11.76 -5.25
N ALA A 50 -3.57 -11.73 -5.98
CA ALA A 50 -3.58 -12.01 -7.41
C ALA A 50 -2.74 -11.01 -8.21
N LEU A 51 -2.84 -9.71 -7.89
CA LEU A 51 -2.03 -8.67 -8.52
C LEU A 51 -0.52 -8.90 -8.28
N LEU A 52 -0.13 -9.14 -7.04
CA LEU A 52 1.28 -9.39 -6.70
C LEU A 52 1.83 -10.63 -7.41
N ALA A 53 1.02 -11.70 -7.52
CA ALA A 53 1.39 -12.90 -8.26
C ALA A 53 1.59 -12.60 -9.76
N ALA A 54 0.72 -11.77 -10.36
CA ALA A 54 0.84 -11.39 -11.77
C ALA A 54 2.06 -10.50 -12.04
N VAL A 55 2.32 -9.50 -11.19
CA VAL A 55 3.48 -8.60 -11.33
C VAL A 55 4.79 -9.38 -11.21
N LYS A 56 4.90 -10.31 -10.25
CA LYS A 56 6.10 -11.14 -10.07
C LYS A 56 6.35 -12.12 -11.22
N GLN A 57 5.30 -12.52 -11.94
CA GLN A 57 5.40 -13.41 -13.09
C GLN A 57 5.74 -12.69 -14.39
N THR A 58 5.62 -11.36 -14.42
CA THR A 58 6.01 -10.59 -15.60
C THR A 58 7.54 -10.65 -15.69
N PRO A 59 8.11 -11.34 -16.70
CA PRO A 59 9.56 -11.37 -16.87
C PRO A 59 10.03 -9.94 -17.09
N SER A 60 11.12 -9.53 -16.43
CA SER A 60 11.80 -8.29 -16.81
C SER A 60 12.16 -8.39 -18.29
N PRO A 61 11.84 -7.39 -19.14
CA PRO A 61 12.39 -7.31 -20.48
C PRO A 61 13.92 -7.23 -20.44
#